data_AF-A0A6A6KCP7-F1
#
_entry.id   AF-A0A6A6KCP7-F1
#
_cell.length_a   1.000
_cell.length_b   1.000
_cell.length_c   1.000
_cell.angle_alpha   90.00
_cell.angle_beta   90.00
_cell.angle_gamma   90.00
#
_symmetry.space_group_name_H-M   'P 1'
#
loop_
_entity.id
_entity.type
_entity.pdbx_description
1 polymer ?
#
loop_
_entity_poly.entity_id
_entity_poly.type
_entity_poly.pdbx_seq_one_letter_code
_entity_poly.pdbx_strand_id
1 'polypeptide(L)'
;MEWPSFRGSPQLPQIEIFKYEFELNKNGVYYGCKVQGTLMSRLVNRSGFVERFGRTDGSNGWRNLYSAPLDQCDKYSFCGANMKCNIIDNSPNCVCLEGFVSRSSKNWRDGCVRRTPLDCKTGDIFRSYTGLKLPDTSGSRYNMTMSLAECKEMCSGNCSCTAYANSNINGSGCLLWFGELADMRKYNVAGQDIYIRMSSSKPERRDETGLRGKV
;
A
#
# COMPACT_ATOMS: atom_id res chain seq x y z
N MET A 1 13.83 -19.84 3.39
CA MET A 1 12.67 -19.67 4.29
C MET A 1 12.64 -18.20 4.65
N GLU A 2 11.95 -17.39 3.85
CA GLU A 2 11.89 -15.93 4.02
C GLU A 2 10.86 -15.60 5.10
N TRP A 3 11.26 -14.78 6.06
CA TRP A 3 10.46 -14.41 7.22
C TRP A 3 9.58 -13.19 6.91
N PRO A 4 8.32 -13.15 7.36
CA PRO A 4 7.39 -12.09 6.96
C PRO A 4 7.81 -10.73 7.55
N SER A 5 8.35 -9.87 6.68
CA SER A 5 8.56 -8.44 6.95
C SER A 5 7.35 -7.66 6.45
N PHE A 6 6.91 -6.66 7.22
CA PHE A 6 5.88 -5.73 6.75
C PHE A 6 6.40 -4.95 5.54
N ARG A 7 5.75 -5.10 4.38
CA ARG A 7 6.08 -4.34 3.15
C ARG A 7 5.54 -2.90 3.16
N GLY A 8 5.03 -2.46 4.31
CA GLY A 8 4.65 -1.07 4.55
C GLY A 8 5.85 -0.13 4.65
N SER A 9 7.07 -0.64 4.87
CA SER A 9 8.29 0.17 4.95
C SER A 9 9.55 -0.58 4.48
N PRO A 10 9.60 -1.11 3.25
CA PRO A 10 10.75 -1.86 2.71
C PRO A 10 12.04 -1.04 2.61
N GLN A 11 11.95 0.28 2.67
CA GLN A 11 13.06 1.21 2.73
C GLN A 11 13.80 1.19 4.08
N LEU A 12 13.22 0.58 5.12
CA LEU A 12 13.92 0.40 6.40
C LEU A 12 15.08 -0.59 6.22
N PRO A 13 16.23 -0.36 6.89
CA PRO A 13 17.36 -1.28 6.84
C PRO A 13 16.96 -2.71 7.19
N GLN A 14 17.20 -3.64 6.26
CA GLN A 14 17.14 -5.08 6.51
C GLN A 14 18.43 -5.47 7.22
N ILE A 15 18.39 -5.68 8.53
CA ILE A 15 19.56 -6.07 9.31
C ILE A 15 19.47 -7.57 9.56
N GLU A 16 20.36 -8.35 8.94
CA GLU A 16 20.30 -9.82 8.86
C GLU A 16 20.23 -10.55 10.21
N ILE A 17 20.78 -9.93 11.27
CA ILE A 17 20.75 -10.48 12.63
C ILE A 17 19.34 -10.48 13.25
N PHE A 18 18.41 -9.70 12.71
CA PHE A 18 17.01 -9.70 13.15
C PHE A 18 16.20 -10.70 12.32
N LYS A 19 15.63 -11.69 13.02
CA LYS A 19 14.64 -12.61 12.47
C LYS A 19 13.26 -12.19 12.96
N TYR A 20 12.42 -11.74 12.03
CA TYR A 20 11.08 -11.28 12.34
C TYR A 20 10.08 -12.43 12.28
N GLU A 21 9.11 -12.44 13.19
CA GLU A 21 8.06 -13.45 13.25
C GLU A 21 6.72 -12.72 13.30
N PHE A 22 5.76 -13.17 12.50
CA PHE A 22 4.40 -12.68 12.54
C PHE A 22 3.48 -13.89 12.63
N GLU A 23 2.63 -13.88 13.66
CA GLU A 23 1.63 -14.91 13.88
C GLU A 23 0.24 -14.28 13.90
N LEU A 24 -0.64 -14.84 13.07
CA LEU A 24 -2.05 -14.51 13.05
C LEU A 24 -2.81 -15.82 13.23
N ASN A 25 -3.38 -16.02 14.41
CA ASN A 25 -4.11 -17.24 14.75
C ASN A 25 -5.29 -16.95 15.69
N LYS A 26 -6.05 -17.99 16.03
CA LYS A 26 -7.24 -17.87 16.90
C LYS A 26 -6.93 -17.37 18.32
N ASN A 27 -5.68 -17.46 18.77
CA ASN A 27 -5.24 -17.04 20.10
C ASN A 27 -4.70 -15.59 20.11
N GLY A 28 -4.57 -14.94 18.95
CA GLY A 28 -4.17 -13.55 18.85
C GLY A 28 -3.32 -13.22 17.63
N VAL A 29 -2.87 -11.97 17.59
CA VAL A 29 -2.01 -11.41 16.55
C VAL A 29 -0.72 -10.94 17.21
N TYR A 30 0.40 -11.56 16.85
CA TYR A 30 1.68 -11.31 17.48
C TYR A 30 2.72 -10.97 16.42
N TYR A 31 3.54 -9.98 16.75
CA TYR A 31 4.75 -9.66 16.01
C TYR A 31 5.94 -9.75 16.96
N GLY A 32 6.93 -10.51 16.55
CA GLY A 32 8.13 -10.80 17.31
C GLY A 32 9.40 -10.52 16.50
N CYS A 33 10.50 -10.38 17.21
CA CYS A 33 11.82 -10.26 16.61
C CYS A 33 12.82 -11.03 17.48
N LYS A 34 13.49 -12.01 16.88
CA LYS A 34 14.62 -12.74 17.48
C LYS A 34 15.91 -12.09 16.98
N VAL A 35 16.81 -11.80 17.91
CA VAL A 35 18.12 -11.23 17.60
C VAL A 35 19.16 -12.34 17.66
N GLN A 36 19.98 -12.47 16.62
CA GLN A 36 21.10 -13.40 16.62
C GLN A 36 22.39 -12.71 17.09
N GLY A 37 23.25 -13.47 17.77
CA GLY A 37 24.53 -12.98 18.30
C GLY A 37 24.38 -12.25 19.64
N THR A 38 25.31 -11.33 19.91
CA THR A 38 25.42 -10.61 21.19
C THR A 38 24.70 -9.25 21.20
N LEU A 39 23.98 -8.91 20.13
CA LEU A 39 23.29 -7.62 20.05
C LEU A 39 22.06 -7.62 20.99
N MET A 40 22.05 -6.70 21.95
CA MET A 40 20.83 -6.33 22.66
C MET A 40 20.01 -5.36 21.79
N SER A 41 18.71 -5.61 21.67
CA SER A 41 17.80 -4.78 20.86
C SER A 41 16.53 -4.44 21.62
N ARG A 42 16.00 -3.24 21.39
CA ARG A 42 14.68 -2.83 21.88
C ARG A 42 13.94 -2.04 20.82
N LEU A 43 12.63 -2.26 20.74
CA LEU A 43 11.71 -1.44 19.96
C LEU A 43 10.97 -0.53 20.93
N VAL A 44 11.00 0.77 20.70
CA VAL A 44 10.31 1.76 21.53
C VAL A 44 9.38 2.58 20.67
N ASN A 45 8.25 2.98 21.27
CA ASN A 45 7.37 3.96 20.69
C ASN A 45 7.41 5.20 21.58
N ARG A 46 8.11 6.24 21.14
CA ARG A 46 8.21 7.51 21.85
C ARG A 46 7.88 8.63 20.87
N SER A 47 7.09 9.60 21.31
CA SER A 47 6.81 10.82 20.54
C SER A 47 6.18 10.61 19.15
N GLY A 48 5.45 9.50 18.95
CA GLY A 48 4.79 9.19 17.67
C GLY A 48 5.66 8.49 16.63
N PHE A 49 6.89 8.12 16.99
CA PHE A 49 7.80 7.34 16.15
C PHE A 49 8.03 5.95 16.74
N VAL A 50 8.08 4.95 15.85
CA VAL A 50 8.54 3.60 16.19
C VAL A 50 10.03 3.53 15.88
N GLU A 51 10.83 3.33 16.92
CA GLU A 51 12.29 3.37 16.83
C GLU A 51 12.88 2.06 17.34
N ARG A 52 13.85 1.51 16.60
CA ARG A 52 14.63 0.36 17.04
C ARG A 52 16.02 0.80 17.47
N PHE A 53 16.41 0.40 18.68
CA PHE A 53 17.74 0.64 19.21
C PHE A 53 18.52 -0.67 19.36
N GLY A 54 19.82 -0.62 19.09
CA GLY A 54 20.76 -1.72 19.28
C GLY A 54 21.92 -1.34 20.20
N ARG A 55 22.43 -2.31 20.95
CA ARG A 55 23.61 -2.17 21.82
C ARG A 55 24.43 -3.47 21.81
N THR A 56 25.74 -3.36 21.60
CA THR A 56 26.70 -4.47 21.74
C THR A 56 27.48 -4.31 23.03
N ASP A 57 28.11 -5.39 23.48
CA ASP A 57 29.07 -5.33 24.58
C ASP A 57 30.23 -4.39 24.21
N GLY A 58 30.64 -3.55 25.16
CA GLY A 58 31.67 -2.53 24.95
C GLY A 58 31.22 -1.25 24.23
N SER A 59 29.95 -1.13 23.78
CA SER A 59 29.46 0.13 23.22
C SER A 59 29.06 1.12 24.33
N ASN A 60 29.36 2.41 24.10
CA ASN A 60 29.04 3.52 25.02
C ASN A 60 27.53 3.81 25.18
N GLY A 61 26.64 2.96 24.66
CA GLY A 61 25.19 3.13 24.79
C GLY A 61 24.38 2.49 23.67
N TRP A 62 23.08 2.78 23.69
CA TRP A 62 22.11 2.40 22.67
C TRP A 62 22.23 3.30 21.43
N ARG A 63 22.30 2.71 20.25
CA ARG A 63 22.27 3.43 18.97
C ARG A 63 20.95 3.19 18.26
N ASN A 64 20.36 4.24 17.68
CA ASN A 64 19.19 4.11 16.83
C ASN A 64 19.61 3.38 15.55
N LEU A 65 18.95 2.26 15.25
CA LEU A 65 19.18 1.45 14.05
C LEU A 65 18.25 1.88 12.93
N TYR A 66 17.00 2.19 13.26
CA TYR A 66 16.03 2.78 12.35
C TYR A 66 14.89 3.45 13.12
N SER A 67 14.19 4.37 12.44
CA SER A 67 12.99 5.05 12.91
C SER A 67 11.93 5.07 11.82
N ALA A 68 10.66 4.97 12.19
CA ALA A 68 9.51 5.09 11.30
C ALA A 68 8.44 6.03 11.91
N PRO A 69 7.72 6.83 11.12
CA PRO A 69 7.78 6.97 9.64
C PRO A 69 9.11 7.60 9.15
N LEU A 70 9.56 7.25 7.93
CA LEU A 70 10.83 7.75 7.38
C LEU A 70 10.71 9.07 6.64
N ASP A 71 9.59 9.29 5.98
CA ASP A 71 9.34 10.51 5.21
C ASP A 71 7.84 10.85 5.20
N GLN A 72 7.48 11.91 4.48
CA GLN A 72 6.09 12.37 4.41
C GLN A 72 5.14 11.34 3.81
N CYS A 73 5.58 10.48 2.88
CA CYS A 73 4.73 9.45 2.27
C CYS A 73 4.40 8.29 3.22
N ASP A 74 5.11 8.16 4.35
CA ASP A 74 4.77 7.21 5.41
C ASP A 74 3.73 7.78 6.40
N LYS A 75 3.38 9.07 6.30
CA LYS A 75 2.27 9.64 7.07
C LYS A 75 0.97 9.08 6.52
N TYR A 76 0.11 8.62 7.43
CA TYR A 76 -1.18 8.03 7.09
C TYR A 76 -1.99 8.96 6.18
N SER A 77 -2.43 8.42 5.05
CA SER A 77 -3.26 9.15 4.08
C SER A 77 -2.62 10.50 3.67
N PHE A 78 -1.28 10.50 3.51
CA PHE A 78 -0.58 11.68 3.03
C PHE A 78 -1.02 12.06 1.61
N CYS A 79 -1.55 11.16 0.79
CA CYS A 79 -2.21 11.51 -0.47
C CYS A 79 -3.70 11.19 -0.39
N GLY A 80 -4.52 11.91 -1.15
CA GLY A 80 -5.96 11.66 -1.21
C GLY A 80 -6.30 10.27 -1.78
N ALA A 81 -7.57 9.90 -1.68
CA ALA A 81 -8.09 8.63 -2.19
C ALA A 81 -7.70 8.36 -3.66
N ASN A 82 -7.44 7.10 -3.98
CA ASN A 82 -7.06 6.60 -5.31
C ASN A 82 -5.80 7.28 -5.90
N MET A 83 -4.93 7.79 -5.02
CA MET A 83 -3.60 8.32 -5.35
C MET A 83 -2.53 7.45 -4.70
N LYS A 84 -1.33 7.48 -5.29
CA LYS A 84 -0.11 6.93 -4.69
C LYS A 84 0.86 8.06 -4.36
N CYS A 85 1.50 7.96 -3.21
CA CYS A 85 2.62 8.83 -2.84
C CYS A 85 3.93 8.27 -3.37
N ASN A 86 4.82 9.13 -3.88
CA ASN A 86 6.21 8.79 -4.13
C ASN A 86 7.12 9.98 -3.80
N ILE A 87 8.36 9.72 -3.41
CA ILE A 87 9.35 10.77 -3.18
C ILE A 87 10.07 11.05 -4.50
N ILE A 88 10.08 12.30 -4.94
CA ILE A 88 10.84 12.81 -6.08
C ILE A 88 11.65 14.00 -5.58
N ASP A 89 12.97 14.02 -5.80
CA ASP A 89 13.87 15.09 -5.37
C ASP A 89 13.70 15.51 -3.90
N ASN A 90 13.58 14.53 -3.01
CA ASN A 90 13.34 14.70 -1.56
C ASN A 90 12.00 15.38 -1.19
N SER A 91 11.05 15.46 -2.12
CA SER A 91 9.71 15.99 -1.88
C SER A 91 8.64 14.93 -2.13
N PRO A 92 7.57 14.87 -1.31
CA PRO A 92 6.45 13.99 -1.60
C PRO A 92 5.66 14.48 -2.81
N ASN A 93 5.32 13.55 -3.68
CA ASN A 93 4.52 13.77 -4.86
C ASN A 93 3.31 12.83 -4.82
N CYS A 94 2.12 13.40 -5.02
CA CYS A 94 0.87 12.65 -5.04
C CYS A 94 0.38 12.54 -6.48
N VAL A 95 0.26 11.31 -6.98
CA VAL A 95 -0.17 11.05 -8.36
C VAL A 95 -1.40 10.15 -8.34
N CYS A 96 -2.41 10.49 -9.13
CA CYS A 96 -3.55 9.59 -9.34
C CYS A 96 -3.06 8.24 -9.86
N LEU A 97 -3.75 7.17 -9.48
CA LEU A 97 -3.59 5.89 -10.16
C LEU A 97 -3.93 6.04 -11.66
N GLU A 98 -3.27 5.28 -12.50
CA GLU A 98 -3.52 5.32 -13.94
C GLU A 98 -4.98 5.01 -14.26
N GLY A 99 -5.63 5.78 -15.15
CA GLY A 99 -7.07 5.63 -15.40
C GLY A 99 -7.97 6.29 -14.35
N PHE A 100 -7.39 7.00 -13.37
CA PHE A 100 -8.08 7.94 -12.50
C PHE A 100 -7.74 9.39 -12.90
N VAL A 101 -8.60 10.32 -12.51
CA VAL A 101 -8.45 11.76 -12.72
C VAL A 101 -8.68 12.49 -11.41
N SER A 102 -7.96 13.60 -11.20
CA SER A 102 -8.09 14.39 -9.97
C SER A 102 -9.51 14.93 -9.82
N ARG A 103 -10.05 14.90 -8.60
CA ARG A 103 -11.31 15.59 -8.28
C ARG A 103 -11.15 17.10 -8.33
N SER A 104 -9.97 17.60 -7.98
CA SER A 104 -9.66 19.02 -7.86
C SER A 104 -8.32 19.32 -8.50
N SER A 105 -8.26 20.38 -9.32
CA SER A 105 -6.99 20.82 -9.91
C SER A 105 -6.03 21.42 -8.90
N LYS A 106 -6.52 21.82 -7.72
CA LYS A 106 -5.74 22.60 -6.73
C LYS A 106 -5.40 21.83 -5.47
N ASN A 107 -6.16 20.79 -5.12
CA ASN A 107 -6.00 20.08 -3.85
C ASN A 107 -5.92 18.57 -4.06
N TRP A 108 -4.70 18.02 -3.94
CA TRP A 108 -4.48 16.58 -4.03
C TRP A 108 -5.15 15.81 -2.88
N ARG A 109 -5.51 16.47 -1.76
CA ARG A 109 -6.20 15.81 -0.64
C ARG A 109 -7.60 15.35 -1.01
N ASP A 110 -8.21 15.97 -2.02
CA ASP A 110 -9.54 15.58 -2.51
C ASP A 110 -9.49 14.24 -3.25
N GLY A 111 -8.29 13.74 -3.59
CA GLY A 111 -8.09 12.45 -4.24
C GLY A 111 -8.52 12.44 -5.71
N CYS A 112 -8.67 11.23 -6.24
CA CYS A 112 -8.99 10.97 -7.63
C CYS A 112 -10.23 10.08 -7.76
N VAL A 113 -10.93 10.23 -8.88
CA VAL A 113 -12.04 9.36 -9.29
C VAL A 113 -11.67 8.62 -10.55
N ARG A 114 -12.32 7.48 -10.80
CA ARG A 114 -12.13 6.76 -12.07
C ARG A 114 -12.49 7.68 -13.23
N ARG A 115 -11.64 7.70 -14.26
CA ARG A 115 -11.90 8.48 -15.47
C ARG A 115 -13.18 8.02 -16.17
N THR A 116 -13.37 6.71 -16.20
CA THR A 116 -14.54 6.07 -16.79
C THR A 116 -15.31 5.32 -15.70
N PRO A 117 -16.63 5.55 -15.55
CA PRO A 117 -17.46 4.81 -14.60
C PRO A 117 -17.39 3.30 -14.81
N LEU A 118 -17.53 2.54 -13.73
CA LEU A 118 -17.63 1.08 -13.78
C LEU A 118 -18.98 0.66 -14.35
N ASP A 119 -18.98 -0.45 -15.07
CA ASP A 119 -20.19 -1.12 -15.51
C ASP A 119 -20.09 -2.62 -15.22
N CYS A 120 -20.51 -2.95 -14.00
CA CYS A 120 -20.49 -4.31 -13.48
C CYS A 120 -21.25 -5.31 -14.37
N LYS A 121 -22.20 -4.85 -15.20
CA LYS A 121 -23.06 -5.71 -16.02
C LYS A 121 -22.43 -6.05 -17.37
N THR A 122 -21.85 -5.06 -18.04
CA THR A 122 -21.27 -5.24 -19.39
C THR A 122 -19.82 -5.74 -19.37
N GLY A 123 -19.22 -5.75 -18.19
CA GLY A 123 -17.94 -6.39 -17.92
C GLY A 123 -16.88 -5.37 -17.53
N ASP A 124 -16.51 -5.35 -16.25
CA ASP A 124 -15.33 -4.65 -15.78
C ASP A 124 -14.08 -5.52 -15.94
N ILE A 125 -12.93 -4.87 -16.05
CA ILE A 125 -11.63 -5.52 -16.06
C ILE A 125 -10.84 -5.17 -14.80
N PHE A 126 -9.80 -5.95 -14.53
CA PHE A 126 -8.87 -5.67 -13.45
C PHE A 126 -7.52 -5.29 -14.02
N ARG A 127 -7.03 -4.13 -13.63
CA ARG A 127 -5.69 -3.65 -14.00
C ARG A 127 -4.74 -3.87 -12.83
N SER A 128 -3.56 -4.43 -13.13
CA SER A 128 -2.49 -4.62 -12.13
C SER A 128 -1.73 -3.32 -11.89
N TYR A 129 -1.46 -3.02 -10.62
CA TYR A 129 -0.59 -1.95 -10.16
C TYR A 129 0.48 -2.56 -9.29
N THR A 130 1.74 -2.45 -9.73
CA THR A 130 2.85 -3.16 -9.11
C THR A 130 3.65 -2.28 -8.16
N GLY A 131 4.34 -2.92 -7.21
CA GLY A 131 5.27 -2.27 -6.29
C GLY A 131 4.64 -1.20 -5.42
N LEU A 132 3.39 -1.40 -4.98
CA LEU A 132 2.69 -0.51 -4.08
C LEU A 132 2.75 -1.01 -2.63
N LYS A 133 2.78 -0.08 -1.67
CA LYS A 133 2.19 -0.33 -0.36
C LYS A 133 0.70 -0.55 -0.57
N LEU A 134 0.18 -1.70 -0.11
CA LEU A 134 -1.25 -1.97 -0.21
C LEU A 134 -2.06 -0.91 0.54
N PRO A 135 -3.27 -0.56 0.06
CA PRO A 135 -4.12 0.44 0.70
C PRO A 135 -4.49 0.06 2.12
N ASP A 136 -4.99 1.04 2.86
CA ASP A 136 -5.63 0.83 4.16
C ASP A 136 -6.60 -0.37 4.13
N THR A 137 -6.49 -1.25 5.12
CA THR A 137 -7.23 -2.52 5.18
C THR A 137 -8.42 -2.50 6.15
N SER A 138 -8.77 -1.34 6.75
CA SER A 138 -9.83 -1.23 7.76
C SER A 138 -11.21 -1.62 7.21
N GLY A 139 -11.48 -1.31 5.94
CA GLY A 139 -12.69 -1.71 5.22
C GLY A 139 -12.53 -2.97 4.36
N SER A 140 -11.40 -3.69 4.48
CA SER A 140 -11.12 -4.85 3.63
C SER A 140 -11.66 -6.15 4.23
N ARG A 141 -11.79 -7.18 3.38
CA ARG A 141 -12.02 -8.58 3.81
C ARG A 141 -10.83 -9.42 3.38
N TYR A 142 -10.48 -10.41 4.19
CA TYR A 142 -9.38 -11.32 3.86
C TYR A 142 -9.81 -12.79 3.93
N ASN A 143 -9.13 -13.64 3.16
CA ASN A 143 -9.21 -15.09 3.26
C ASN A 143 -7.82 -15.68 2.96
N MET A 144 -7.23 -16.40 3.92
CA MET A 144 -5.86 -16.90 3.77
C MET A 144 -5.73 -18.15 2.89
N THR A 145 -6.83 -18.89 2.66
CA THR A 145 -6.79 -20.15 1.91
C THR A 145 -7.03 -19.97 0.43
N MET A 146 -7.64 -18.85 0.04
CA MET A 146 -7.96 -18.57 -1.35
C MET A 146 -6.72 -18.26 -2.19
N SER A 147 -6.76 -18.72 -3.43
CA SER A 147 -5.86 -18.32 -4.50
C SER A 147 -6.20 -16.93 -5.03
N LEU A 148 -5.25 -16.33 -5.74
CA LEU A 148 -5.45 -15.07 -6.44
C LEU A 148 -6.57 -15.14 -7.50
N ALA A 149 -6.74 -16.30 -8.15
CA ALA A 149 -7.77 -16.53 -9.15
C ALA A 149 -9.17 -16.51 -8.52
N GLU A 150 -9.37 -17.25 -7.43
CA GLU A 150 -10.62 -17.23 -6.68
C GLU A 150 -10.90 -15.83 -6.10
N CYS A 151 -9.85 -15.11 -5.69
CA CYS A 151 -9.95 -13.72 -5.22
C CYS A 151 -10.50 -12.80 -6.32
N LYS A 152 -10.00 -12.96 -7.57
CA LYS A 152 -10.52 -12.25 -8.75
C LYS A 152 -11.98 -12.59 -9.01
N GLU A 153 -12.35 -13.87 -8.95
CA GLU A 153 -13.72 -14.32 -9.18
C GLU A 153 -14.70 -13.74 -8.14
N MET A 154 -14.35 -13.79 -6.85
CA MET A 154 -15.16 -13.18 -5.79
C MET A 154 -15.31 -11.67 -5.98
N CYS A 155 -14.23 -10.97 -6.36
CA CYS A 155 -14.31 -9.54 -6.61
C CYS A 155 -15.15 -9.22 -7.86
N SER A 156 -15.04 -10.03 -8.91
CA SER A 156 -15.82 -9.87 -10.15
C SER A 156 -17.32 -10.03 -9.88
N GLY A 157 -17.70 -11.05 -9.09
CA GLY A 157 -19.09 -11.33 -8.72
C GLY A 157 -19.72 -10.34 -7.74
N ASN A 158 -18.93 -9.41 -7.17
CA ASN A 158 -19.43 -8.40 -6.23
C ASN A 158 -19.19 -6.99 -6.79
N CYS A 159 -20.25 -6.32 -7.26
CA CYS A 159 -20.15 -4.99 -7.87
C CYS A 159 -19.60 -3.91 -6.93
N SER A 160 -19.65 -4.11 -5.61
CA SER A 160 -19.06 -3.20 -4.63
C SER A 160 -17.56 -3.43 -4.42
N CYS A 161 -17.01 -4.55 -4.91
CA CYS A 161 -15.58 -4.81 -4.84
C CYS A 161 -14.83 -3.91 -5.82
N THR A 162 -13.78 -3.26 -5.31
CA THR A 162 -13.02 -2.22 -6.02
C THR A 162 -11.59 -2.62 -6.33
N ALA A 163 -11.02 -3.53 -5.54
CA ALA A 163 -9.69 -4.08 -5.77
C ALA A 163 -9.50 -5.40 -5.03
N TYR A 164 -8.51 -6.18 -5.48
CA TYR A 164 -8.05 -7.37 -4.77
C TYR A 164 -6.54 -7.55 -4.86
N ALA A 165 -5.95 -8.30 -3.93
CA ALA A 165 -4.53 -8.64 -3.92
C ALA A 165 -4.29 -9.95 -3.14
N ASN A 166 -3.09 -10.51 -3.27
CA ASN A 166 -2.65 -11.56 -2.35
C ASN A 166 -2.40 -10.98 -0.95
N SER A 167 -2.87 -11.68 0.09
CA SER A 167 -2.61 -11.26 1.48
C SER A 167 -1.19 -11.58 1.93
N ASN A 168 -0.59 -12.65 1.39
CA ASN A 168 0.77 -13.08 1.69
C ASN A 168 1.73 -12.82 0.53
N ILE A 169 3.01 -12.64 0.85
CA ILE A 169 4.07 -12.33 -0.13
C ILE A 169 4.41 -13.54 -1.01
N ASN A 170 4.22 -14.76 -0.50
CA ASN A 170 4.42 -16.01 -1.25
C ASN A 170 3.35 -16.24 -2.34
N GLY A 171 2.45 -15.28 -2.57
CA GLY A 171 1.41 -15.36 -3.59
C GLY A 171 0.16 -16.12 -3.14
N SER A 172 -0.03 -16.31 -1.84
CA SER A 172 -1.24 -16.94 -1.28
C SER A 172 -2.15 -15.96 -0.54
N GLY A 173 -3.40 -16.40 -0.35
CA GLY A 173 -4.45 -15.66 0.33
C GLY A 173 -5.03 -14.54 -0.52
N CYS A 174 -6.07 -13.93 -0.01
CA CYS A 174 -6.91 -12.96 -0.71
C CYS A 174 -7.21 -11.79 0.21
N LEU A 175 -7.07 -10.58 -0.32
CA LEU A 175 -7.58 -9.33 0.24
C LEU A 175 -8.53 -8.70 -0.75
N LEU A 176 -9.67 -8.21 -0.26
CA LEU A 176 -10.72 -7.56 -1.05
C LEU A 176 -11.03 -6.19 -0.45
N TRP A 177 -11.05 -5.15 -1.28
CA TRP A 177 -11.39 -3.79 -0.88
C TRP A 177 -12.75 -3.36 -1.45
N PHE A 178 -13.49 -2.59 -0.64
CA PHE A 178 -14.83 -2.09 -0.97
C PHE A 178 -14.87 -0.58 -0.76
N GLY A 179 -14.62 0.20 -1.82
CA GLY A 179 -14.69 1.65 -1.78
C GLY A 179 -13.43 2.33 -2.32
N GLU A 180 -13.11 3.48 -1.76
CA GLU A 180 -11.92 4.23 -2.16
C GLU A 180 -10.65 3.64 -1.54
N LEU A 181 -9.56 3.68 -2.29
CA LEU A 181 -8.27 3.14 -1.87
C LEU A 181 -7.41 4.28 -1.30
N ALA A 182 -7.11 4.24 -0.01
CA ALA A 182 -6.33 5.27 0.68
C ALA A 182 -4.97 4.75 1.14
N ASP A 183 -4.08 5.66 1.52
CA ASP A 183 -2.78 5.35 2.15
C ASP A 183 -1.81 4.50 1.30
N MET A 184 -1.87 4.67 -0.03
CA MET A 184 -0.98 3.99 -0.96
C MET A 184 0.32 4.76 -1.21
N ARG A 185 1.40 4.01 -1.37
CA ARG A 185 2.75 4.51 -1.69
C ARG A 185 3.39 3.67 -2.77
N LYS A 186 4.15 4.28 -3.69
CA LYS A 186 4.96 3.56 -4.68
C LYS A 186 6.37 3.35 -4.15
N TYR A 187 6.87 2.13 -4.29
CA TYR A 187 8.25 1.77 -4.06
C TYR A 187 8.96 1.45 -5.38
N ASN A 188 10.27 1.73 -5.43
CA ASN A 188 11.10 1.48 -6.62
C ASN A 188 11.61 0.03 -6.68
N VAL A 189 11.87 -0.59 -5.52
CA VAL A 189 12.53 -1.90 -5.43
C VAL A 189 11.63 -2.98 -4.80
N ALA A 190 10.56 -2.58 -4.11
CA ALA A 190 9.72 -3.47 -3.32
C ALA A 190 8.22 -3.15 -3.50
N GLY A 191 7.37 -3.72 -2.64
CA GLY A 191 5.92 -3.53 -2.66
C GLY A 191 5.16 -4.73 -3.23
N GLN A 192 3.84 -4.66 -3.19
CA GLN A 192 2.92 -5.70 -3.65
C GLN A 192 2.14 -5.24 -4.87
N ASP A 193 1.67 -6.24 -5.61
CA ASP A 193 0.75 -6.03 -6.70
C ASP A 193 -0.68 -5.98 -6.16
N ILE A 194 -1.46 -5.03 -6.66
CA ILE A 194 -2.89 -4.91 -6.41
C ILE A 194 -3.62 -4.81 -7.76
N TYR A 195 -4.75 -5.48 -7.85
CA TYR A 195 -5.59 -5.52 -9.04
C TYR A 195 -6.82 -4.67 -8.79
N ILE A 196 -6.91 -3.53 -9.47
CA ILE A 196 -7.98 -2.54 -9.25
C ILE A 196 -8.99 -2.66 -10.38
N ARG A 197 -10.27 -2.67 -10.02
CA ARG A 197 -11.40 -2.76 -10.93
C ARG A 197 -11.51 -1.49 -11.77
N MET A 198 -11.59 -1.65 -13.09
CA MET A 198 -11.65 -0.59 -14.09
C MET A 198 -12.72 -0.91 -15.14
N SER A 199 -13.26 0.12 -15.79
CA SER A 199 -14.13 -0.06 -16.95
C SER A 199 -13.35 -0.71 -18.09
N SER A 200 -13.99 -1.65 -18.81
CA SER A 200 -13.47 -2.20 -20.07
C SER A 200 -13.58 -1.22 -21.24
N SER A 201 -14.45 -0.20 -21.12
CA SER A 201 -14.67 0.79 -22.15
C SER A 201 -13.49 1.77 -22.27
N LYS A 202 -13.21 2.21 -23.50
CA LYS A 202 -12.19 3.24 -23.74
C LYS A 202 -12.65 4.57 -23.12
N PRO A 203 -11.74 5.36 -22.53
CA PRO A 203 -12.09 6.68 -22.04
C PRO A 203 -12.59 7.55 -23.20
N GLU A 204 -13.74 8.22 -23.00
CA GLU A 204 -14.19 9.26 -23.92
C GLU A 204 -13.10 10.34 -24.01
N ARG A 205 -12.68 10.67 -25.24
CA ARG A 205 -11.79 11.80 -25.46
C ARG A 205 -12.60 13.06 -25.22
N ARG A 206 -12.24 13.85 -24.21
CA ARG A 206 -12.70 15.23 -24.13
C ARG A 206 -11.80 16.04 -25.06
N ASP A 207 -12.34 16.45 -26.21
CA ASP A 207 -11.66 17.39 -27.09
C ASP A 207 -11.56 18.77 -26.41
N GLU A 208 -10.33 19.29 -26.29
CA GLU A 208 -10.02 20.62 -25.77
C GLU A 208 -10.25 21.73 -26.82
N THR A 209 -11.36 21.70 -27.57
CA THR A 209 -11.64 22.66 -28.65
C THR A 209 -12.84 23.59 -28.41
N GLY A 210 -13.29 23.72 -27.15
CA GLY A 210 -14.49 24.49 -26.79
C GLY A 210 -14.30 25.94 -26.30
N LEU A 211 -13.10 26.55 -26.38
CA LEU A 211 -12.85 27.90 -25.82
C LEU A 211 -12.07 28.82 -26.77
N ARG A 212 -12.64 29.11 -27.95
CA ARG A 212 -12.47 30.37 -28.70
C ARG A 212 -13.82 30.62 -29.37
N GLY A 213 -14.75 31.34 -28.77
CA GLY A 213 -14.70 32.80 -28.66
C GLY A 213 -15.62 33.39 -29.73
N LYS A 214 -16.91 33.53 -29.42
CA LYS A 214 -17.81 34.44 -30.15
C LYS A 214 -17.61 35.83 -29.56
N VAL A 215 -16.99 36.73 -30.33
CA VAL A 215 -17.17 38.17 -30.26
C VAL A 215 -17.75 38.58 -31.60
#